data_AF-A0A7G5ZRE1-F1
#
_entry.id   AF-A0A7G5ZRE1-F1
#
_cell.length_a   1.000
_cell.length_b   1.000
_cell.length_c   1.000
_cell.angle_alpha   90.00
_cell.angle_beta   90.00
_cell.angle_gamma   90.00
#
_symmetry.space_group_name_H-M   'P 1'
#
loop_
_entity.id
_entity.type
_entity.pdbx_description
1 polymer ?
#
loop_
_entity_poly.entity_id
_entity_poly.type
_entity_poly.pdbx_seq_one_letter_code
_entity_poly.pdbx_strand_id
1 'polypeptide(L)'
;MKTRIALVSAVLLLSLTGCAGAPGGSSDAAPEPSQSDAPLAAETPTQAPSESSTASEADEKFLAYVREELLAETQIPDATDEQLIAAGHEACEQLESGVAMEDVRVVEGEDPHPTTGVYYDSVAIRGAAQKTYCTDAG
;
A
#
# COMPACT_ATOMS: atom_id res chain seq x y z
N MET A 1 13.36 -37.78 20.85
CA MET A 1 13.05 -38.79 19.80
C MET A 1 12.75 -38.03 18.52
N LYS A 2 13.41 -38.42 17.42
CA LYS A 2 13.31 -37.76 16.10
C LYS A 2 12.31 -38.54 15.26
N THR A 3 11.25 -37.90 14.79
CA THR A 3 10.34 -38.49 13.80
C THR A 3 10.54 -37.76 12.47
N ARG A 4 10.98 -38.49 11.45
CA ARG A 4 11.05 -38.04 10.04
C ARG A 4 10.05 -38.85 9.22
N ILE A 5 9.80 -38.35 7.99
CA ILE A 5 9.14 -38.94 6.79
C ILE A 5 7.73 -38.34 6.61
N ALA A 6 7.44 -37.40 5.68
CA ALA A 6 7.68 -37.21 4.23
C ALA A 6 6.61 -37.86 3.31
N LEU A 7 5.96 -37.03 2.47
CA LEU A 7 5.19 -37.33 1.23
C LEU A 7 4.79 -35.95 0.64
N VAL A 8 5.46 -35.37 -0.37
CA VAL A 8 5.42 -35.60 -1.83
C VAL A 8 4.01 -35.70 -2.43
N SER A 9 3.59 -34.66 -3.17
CA SER A 9 2.77 -34.65 -4.41
C SER A 9 2.19 -33.24 -4.60
N ALA A 10 2.01 -32.64 -5.77
CA ALA A 10 2.50 -32.82 -7.13
C ALA A 10 2.12 -31.50 -7.85
N VAL A 11 2.97 -31.05 -8.75
CA VAL A 11 2.79 -29.85 -9.59
C VAL A 11 1.54 -29.98 -10.47
N LEU A 12 0.71 -28.94 -10.53
CA LEU A 12 -0.21 -28.69 -11.63
C LEU A 12 -0.04 -27.25 -12.11
N LEU A 13 0.65 -27.14 -13.24
CA LEU A 13 0.78 -25.96 -14.08
C LEU A 13 -0.59 -25.59 -14.66
N LEU A 14 -1.08 -24.38 -14.38
CA LEU A 14 -2.10 -23.72 -15.21
C LEU A 14 -1.49 -22.44 -15.82
N SER A 15 -0.76 -22.66 -16.90
CA SER A 15 -0.52 -21.65 -17.93
C SER A 15 -1.83 -21.37 -18.68
N LEU A 16 -2.52 -20.27 -18.34
CA LEU A 16 -3.49 -19.66 -19.25
C LEU A 16 -2.78 -18.61 -20.12
N THR A 17 -2.49 -19.07 -21.31
CA THR A 17 -2.11 -18.30 -22.49
C THR A 17 -3.25 -17.38 -22.94
N GLY A 18 -2.92 -16.11 -23.17
CA GLY A 18 -3.28 -15.40 -24.40
C GLY A 18 -4.63 -14.67 -24.46
N CYS A 19 -4.59 -13.34 -24.37
CA CYS A 19 -5.40 -12.50 -25.24
C CYS A 19 -4.51 -11.39 -25.83
N ALA A 20 -4.06 -11.63 -27.06
CA ALA A 20 -3.40 -10.64 -27.89
C ALA A 20 -4.47 -9.77 -28.56
N GLY A 21 -4.48 -8.47 -28.27
CA GLY A 21 -5.21 -7.46 -29.02
C GLY A 21 -4.21 -6.53 -29.71
N ALA A 22 -4.13 -6.63 -31.04
CA ALA A 22 -3.17 -5.91 -31.89
C ALA A 22 -3.40 -4.38 -31.92
N PRO A 23 -2.37 -3.59 -32.27
CA PRO A 23 -2.49 -2.14 -32.47
C PRO A 23 -3.05 -1.82 -33.87
N GLY A 24 -4.17 -1.11 -33.94
CA GLY A 24 -4.52 -0.27 -35.09
C GLY A 24 -4.13 1.17 -34.75
N GLY A 25 -3.45 1.96 -35.57
CA GLY A 25 -3.32 1.92 -37.02
C GLY A 25 -3.79 3.26 -37.58
N SER A 26 -2.82 4.15 -37.83
CA SER A 26 -2.81 5.27 -38.78
C SER A 26 -3.59 6.57 -38.52
N SER A 27 -2.79 7.64 -38.45
CA SER A 27 -2.83 8.90 -39.22
C SER A 27 -4.18 9.47 -39.65
N ASP A 28 -4.43 10.75 -39.37
CA ASP A 28 -4.04 11.85 -40.27
C ASP A 28 -4.80 13.16 -39.93
N ALA A 29 -4.11 14.27 -40.15
CA ALA A 29 -4.61 15.61 -40.44
C ALA A 29 -5.49 16.39 -39.42
N ALA A 30 -4.82 17.39 -38.85
CA ALA A 30 -5.41 18.62 -38.33
C ALA A 30 -6.20 19.40 -39.38
N PRO A 31 -7.13 20.24 -38.92
CA PRO A 31 -7.20 21.61 -39.41
C PRO A 31 -7.30 22.63 -38.26
N GLU A 32 -6.32 23.52 -38.15
CA GLU A 32 -6.55 24.88 -37.63
C GLU A 32 -7.21 25.72 -38.74
N PRO A 33 -8.09 26.67 -38.40
CA PRO A 33 -7.57 28.03 -38.32
C PRO A 33 -8.24 28.96 -37.29
N SER A 34 -7.37 29.80 -36.73
CA SER A 34 -7.47 31.26 -36.53
C SER A 34 -8.56 31.94 -35.68
N GLN A 35 -8.00 32.75 -34.75
CA GLN A 35 -8.39 34.10 -34.29
C GLN A 35 -9.35 34.21 -33.11
N SER A 36 -8.83 34.75 -32.00
CA SER A 36 -9.20 36.11 -31.56
C SER A 36 -8.33 36.53 -30.37
N ASP A 37 -7.72 37.72 -30.47
CA ASP A 37 -7.05 38.42 -29.38
C ASP A 37 -7.96 38.60 -28.16
N ALA A 38 -7.47 38.18 -27.00
CA ALA A 38 -7.91 38.67 -25.69
C ALA A 38 -6.66 38.76 -24.78
N PRO A 39 -6.25 39.95 -24.32
CA PRO A 39 -5.20 40.05 -23.32
C PRO A 39 -5.81 39.79 -21.94
N LEU A 40 -5.68 38.55 -21.46
CA LEU A 40 -6.00 38.17 -20.09
C LEU A 40 -4.70 37.57 -19.52
N ALA A 41 -3.91 38.40 -18.84
CA ALA A 41 -3.86 38.42 -17.39
C ALA A 41 -3.17 37.18 -16.82
N ALA A 42 -1.91 37.39 -16.41
CA ALA A 42 -1.10 36.60 -15.48
C ALA A 42 -1.52 35.14 -15.28
N GLU A 43 -0.89 34.24 -16.04
CA GLU A 43 -0.68 32.87 -15.58
C GLU A 43 0.24 32.96 -14.35
N THR A 44 -0.37 33.04 -13.17
CA THR A 44 0.30 32.55 -11.97
C THR A 44 0.51 31.07 -12.23
N PRO A 45 1.75 30.53 -12.09
CA PRO A 45 1.90 29.09 -12.18
C PRO A 45 0.99 28.50 -11.13
N THR A 46 -0.05 27.78 -11.57
CA THR A 46 -0.73 26.78 -10.76
C THR A 46 0.39 25.86 -10.31
N GLN A 47 0.88 26.09 -9.08
CA GLN A 47 1.66 25.08 -8.39
C GLN A 47 0.78 23.83 -8.42
N ALA A 48 1.26 22.81 -9.12
CA ALA A 48 0.79 21.46 -8.89
C ALA A 48 0.78 21.25 -7.37
N PRO A 49 -0.29 20.65 -6.79
CA PRO A 49 -0.30 20.33 -5.38
C PRO A 49 1.03 19.65 -5.04
N SER A 50 1.76 20.20 -4.08
CA SER A 50 2.95 19.56 -3.54
C SER A 50 2.53 18.26 -2.86
N GLU A 51 2.35 17.19 -3.63
CA GLU A 51 2.06 15.84 -3.10
C GLU A 51 3.19 15.36 -2.16
N SER A 52 4.37 15.99 -2.23
CA SER A 52 5.47 15.75 -1.30
C SER A 52 5.22 16.26 0.13
N SER A 53 4.34 17.24 0.36
CA SER A 53 4.10 17.76 1.71
C SER A 53 3.09 16.90 2.49
N THR A 54 2.08 16.38 1.80
CA THR A 54 1.05 15.53 2.42
C THR A 54 1.56 14.14 2.78
N ALA A 55 2.45 13.57 1.97
CA ALA A 55 3.09 12.28 2.28
C ALA A 55 3.90 12.38 3.58
N SER A 56 4.74 13.41 3.72
CA SER A 56 5.53 13.62 4.94
C SER A 56 4.67 13.84 6.19
N GLU A 57 3.55 14.59 6.09
CA GLU A 57 2.64 14.79 7.23
C GLU A 57 1.85 13.53 7.59
N ALA A 58 1.47 12.72 6.60
CA ALA A 58 0.81 11.43 6.83
C ALA A 58 1.76 10.43 7.49
N ASP A 59 3.02 10.39 7.05
CA ASP A 59 4.07 9.54 7.61
C ASP A 59 4.37 9.90 9.07
N GLU A 60 4.47 11.19 9.39
CA GLU A 60 4.66 11.63 10.78
C GLU A 60 3.49 11.22 11.68
N LYS A 61 2.24 11.37 11.21
CA LYS A 61 1.05 10.93 11.96
C LYS A 61 0.99 9.41 12.11
N PHE A 62 1.33 8.69 11.06
CA PHE A 62 1.38 7.24 11.05
C PHE A 62 2.40 6.74 12.07
N LEU A 63 3.63 7.25 12.02
CA LEU A 63 4.71 6.89 12.94
C LEU A 63 4.35 7.20 14.39
N ALA A 64 3.77 8.38 14.65
CA ALA A 64 3.32 8.75 15.99
C ALA A 64 2.30 7.75 16.54
N TYR A 65 1.31 7.37 15.74
CA TYR A 65 0.28 6.42 16.15
C TYR A 65 0.85 5.01 16.35
N VAL A 66 1.63 4.50 15.40
CA VAL A 66 2.24 3.15 15.52
C VAL A 66 3.11 3.05 16.75
N ARG A 67 3.94 4.05 17.04
CA ARG A 67 4.84 4.03 18.21
C ARG A 67 4.09 4.11 19.54
N GLU A 68 2.89 4.71 19.56
CA GLU A 68 2.02 4.71 20.74
C GLU A 68 1.35 3.34 20.97
N GLU A 69 0.97 2.66 19.89
CA GLU A 69 0.23 1.39 19.96
C GLU A 69 1.12 0.15 20.05
N LEU A 70 2.38 0.23 19.59
CA LEU A 70 3.31 -0.89 19.72
C LEU A 70 3.55 -1.20 21.21
N LEU A 71 3.29 -2.45 21.58
CA LEU A 71 3.51 -2.93 22.94
C LEU A 71 5.01 -2.98 23.25
N ALA A 72 5.37 -2.85 24.52
CA ALA A 72 6.75 -2.95 24.98
C ALA A 72 7.42 -4.31 24.64
N GLU A 73 6.61 -5.34 24.42
CA GLU A 73 6.99 -6.71 24.07
C GLU A 73 6.78 -7.04 22.58
N THR A 74 6.77 -6.01 21.73
CA THR A 74 6.72 -6.12 20.27
C THR A 74 7.78 -7.08 19.71
N GLN A 75 7.45 -7.77 18.61
CA GLN A 75 8.38 -8.65 17.88
C GLN A 75 9.26 -7.86 16.90
N ILE A 76 9.03 -6.55 16.75
CA ILE A 76 9.80 -5.64 15.89
C ILE A 76 10.48 -4.50 16.69
N PRO A 77 11.27 -4.81 17.74
CA PRO A 77 11.82 -3.80 18.65
C PRO A 77 12.77 -2.81 17.96
N ASP A 78 13.41 -3.24 16.88
CA ASP A 78 14.41 -2.48 16.13
C ASP A 78 13.89 -1.96 14.78
N ALA A 79 12.56 -2.01 14.55
CA ALA A 79 12.00 -1.51 13.29
C ALA A 79 12.32 -0.03 13.07
N THR A 80 12.90 0.28 11.92
CA THR A 80 13.16 1.66 11.49
C THR A 80 11.86 2.33 11.06
N ASP A 81 11.86 3.65 11.02
CA ASP A 81 10.70 4.42 10.59
C ASP A 81 10.34 4.10 9.14
N GLU A 82 11.33 3.91 8.25
CA GLU A 82 11.08 3.51 6.86
C GLU A 82 10.44 2.12 6.77
N GLN A 83 10.83 1.18 7.64
CA GLN A 83 10.22 -0.15 7.67
C GLN A 83 8.78 -0.09 8.15
N LEU A 84 8.49 0.73 9.17
CA LEU A 84 7.13 0.93 9.65
C LEU A 84 6.26 1.58 8.57
N ILE A 85 6.74 2.64 7.91
CA ILE A 85 6.02 3.33 6.84
C ILE A 85 5.72 2.36 5.70
N ALA A 86 6.72 1.60 5.25
CA ALA A 86 6.54 0.59 4.21
C ALA A 86 5.46 -0.45 4.60
N ALA A 87 5.51 -0.96 5.83
CA ALA A 87 4.51 -1.89 6.34
C ALA A 87 3.11 -1.24 6.45
N GLY A 88 3.05 0.06 6.77
CA GLY A 88 1.81 0.84 6.78
C GLY A 88 1.18 0.96 5.38
N HIS A 89 1.98 1.28 4.36
CA HIS A 89 1.52 1.30 2.98
C HIS A 89 1.08 -0.09 2.51
N GLU A 90 1.84 -1.13 2.83
CA GLU A 90 1.48 -2.52 2.51
C GLU A 90 0.16 -2.91 3.17
N ALA A 91 -0.05 -2.55 4.45
CA ALA A 91 -1.30 -2.83 5.14
C ALA A 91 -2.48 -2.17 4.42
N CYS A 92 -2.29 -0.94 3.94
CA CYS A 92 -3.32 -0.24 3.21
C CYS A 92 -3.60 -0.87 1.84
N GLU A 93 -2.56 -1.25 1.09
CA GLU A 93 -2.68 -1.94 -0.19
C GLU A 93 -3.46 -3.26 -0.04
N GLN A 94 -3.20 -4.03 1.02
CA GLN A 94 -3.97 -5.25 1.33
C GLN A 94 -5.45 -4.94 1.58
N LEU A 95 -5.76 -3.90 2.35
CA LEU A 95 -7.14 -3.49 2.65
C LEU A 95 -7.89 -3.04 1.38
N GLU A 96 -7.26 -2.21 0.55
CA GLU A 96 -7.82 -1.74 -0.72
C GLU A 96 -8.00 -2.88 -1.72
N SER A 97 -7.17 -3.93 -1.62
CA SER A 97 -7.30 -5.17 -2.37
C SER A 97 -8.39 -6.11 -1.84
N GLY A 98 -9.08 -5.74 -0.76
CA GLY A 98 -10.20 -6.49 -0.17
C GLY A 98 -9.78 -7.59 0.81
N VAL A 99 -8.55 -7.57 1.32
CA VAL A 99 -8.15 -8.42 2.45
C VAL A 99 -8.95 -7.98 3.69
N ALA A 100 -9.53 -8.95 4.41
CA ALA A 100 -10.28 -8.66 5.62
C ALA A 100 -9.36 -8.02 6.68
N MET A 101 -9.91 -7.06 7.45
CA MET A 101 -9.13 -6.29 8.42
C MET A 101 -8.37 -7.20 9.40
N GLU A 102 -8.99 -8.28 9.87
CA GLU A 102 -8.41 -9.27 10.77
C GLU A 102 -7.30 -10.13 10.13
N ASP A 103 -7.25 -10.22 8.81
CA ASP A 103 -6.34 -11.06 8.03
C ASP A 103 -5.12 -10.31 7.49
N VAL A 104 -5.11 -8.97 7.54
CA VAL A 104 -3.92 -8.17 7.15
C VAL A 104 -2.73 -8.52 8.02
N ARG A 105 -1.62 -8.90 7.40
CA ARG A 105 -0.33 -9.24 8.04
C ARG A 105 0.79 -8.55 7.29
N VAL A 106 1.61 -7.79 8.02
CA VAL A 106 2.67 -6.94 7.44
C VAL A 106 4.02 -7.09 8.17
N VAL A 107 4.06 -7.91 9.20
CA VAL A 107 5.28 -8.26 9.92
C VAL A 107 5.66 -9.69 9.58
N GLU A 108 6.81 -9.86 8.92
CA GLU A 108 7.31 -11.18 8.55
C GLU A 108 7.66 -12.01 9.79
N GLY A 109 7.12 -13.23 9.86
CA GLY A 109 7.41 -14.15 10.97
C GLY A 109 6.72 -13.77 12.29
N GLU A 110 5.81 -12.81 12.30
CA GLU A 110 5.03 -12.48 13.49
C GLU A 110 4.22 -13.69 13.95
N ASP A 111 4.40 -14.07 15.22
CA ASP A 111 3.59 -15.09 15.87
C ASP A 111 2.37 -14.46 16.57
N PRO A 112 1.20 -15.13 16.57
CA PRO A 112 0.06 -14.67 17.34
C PRO A 112 0.35 -14.79 18.83
N HIS A 113 -0.14 -13.83 19.62
CA HIS A 113 -0.02 -13.90 21.07
C HIS A 113 -0.69 -15.17 21.62
N PRO A 114 -0.02 -15.94 22.50
CA PRO A 114 -0.40 -17.32 22.85
C PRO A 114 -1.79 -17.45 23.49
N THR A 115 -2.28 -16.39 24.13
CA THR A 115 -3.58 -16.42 24.85
C THR A 115 -4.71 -15.81 24.03
N THR A 116 -4.43 -14.78 23.24
CA THR A 116 -5.45 -13.99 22.53
C THR A 116 -5.55 -14.36 21.05
N GLY A 117 -4.54 -15.02 20.49
CA GLY A 117 -4.45 -15.32 19.07
C GLY A 117 -4.21 -14.09 18.19
N VAL A 118 -3.94 -12.93 18.80
CA VAL A 118 -3.82 -11.64 18.12
C VAL A 118 -2.38 -11.39 17.70
N TYR A 119 -2.23 -10.89 16.48
CA TYR A 119 -0.98 -10.41 15.90
C TYR A 119 -0.85 -8.91 16.22
N TYR A 120 -0.30 -8.59 17.40
CA TYR A 120 -0.36 -7.23 17.95
C TYR A 120 0.39 -6.21 17.11
N ASP A 121 1.52 -6.57 16.49
CA ASP A 121 2.32 -5.64 15.71
C ASP A 121 1.61 -5.32 14.39
N SER A 122 1.11 -6.34 13.69
CA SER A 122 0.27 -6.13 12.50
C SER A 122 -1.02 -5.37 12.81
N VAL A 123 -1.63 -5.56 13.99
CA VAL A 123 -2.82 -4.80 14.43
C VAL A 123 -2.50 -3.32 14.61
N ALA A 124 -1.40 -2.99 15.29
CA ALA A 124 -0.98 -1.62 15.51
C ALA A 124 -0.70 -0.92 14.17
N ILE A 125 0.08 -1.55 13.29
CA ILE A 125 0.47 -0.99 11.99
C ILE A 125 -0.76 -0.79 11.09
N ARG A 126 -1.63 -1.80 10.93
CA ARG A 126 -2.81 -1.65 10.07
C ARG A 126 -3.80 -0.64 10.65
N GLY A 127 -3.94 -0.58 11.97
CA GLY A 127 -4.83 0.38 12.63
C GLY A 127 -4.39 1.82 12.38
N ALA A 128 -3.07 2.05 12.36
CA ALA A 128 -2.48 3.33 11.95
C ALA A 128 -2.73 3.60 10.47
N ALA A 129 -2.36 2.66 9.61
CA ALA A 129 -2.48 2.78 8.15
C ALA A 129 -3.91 3.07 7.70
N GLN A 130 -4.89 2.39 8.29
CA GLN A 130 -6.31 2.62 8.01
C GLN A 130 -6.72 4.06 8.30
N LYS A 131 -6.17 4.68 9.35
CA LYS A 131 -6.50 6.05 9.75
C LYS A 131 -5.76 7.11 8.94
N THR A 132 -4.59 6.80 8.41
CA THR A 132 -3.68 7.80 7.82
C THR A 132 -3.50 7.66 6.32
N TYR A 133 -3.43 6.43 5.81
CA TYR A 133 -3.07 6.16 4.42
C TYR A 133 -4.26 5.73 3.55
N CYS A 134 -5.25 5.04 4.11
CA CYS A 134 -6.34 4.49 3.31
C CYS A 134 -7.43 5.51 3.00
N THR A 135 -7.73 5.71 1.71
CA THR A 135 -8.69 6.71 1.25
C THR A 135 -10.15 6.31 1.48
N ASP A 136 -10.42 5.01 1.67
CA ASP A 136 -11.78 4.45 1.77
C ASP A 136 -11.95 3.49 2.97
N ALA A 137 -11.40 3.84 4.13
CA ALA A 137 -11.69 3.12 5.36
C ALA A 137 -13.00 3.60 6.02
N GLY A 138 -14.13 3.39 5.34
CA GLY A 138 -15.48 3.70 5.82
C GLY A 138 -16.44 2.54 5.66
#